data_AF-A0A5N6N7C5-F1
#
_entry.id   AF-A0A5N6N7C5-F1
#
_cell.length_a   1.000
_cell.length_b   1.000
_cell.length_c   1.000
_cell.angle_alpha   90.00
_cell.angle_beta   90.00
_cell.angle_gamma   90.00
#
_symmetry.space_group_name_H-M   'P 1'
#
loop_
_entity.id
_entity.type
_entity.pdbx_description
1 polymer ?
#
loop_
_entity_poly.entity_id
_entity_poly.type
_entity_poly.pdbx_seq_one_letter_code
_entity_poly.pdbx_strand_id
1 'polypeptide(L)'
;MTDPRSDGLGVSSCIQSSLEDAGVSPEEVNYINAHATSTLVGDLAEVNAVKKVFKSTAGIKMNATKSMIGHCLGAVGGLEAIATVKAIQTGCLHPTINQFVCGSGLDASDSTIEHDEDGKDMQRVKQR
;
A
#
# COMPACT_ATOMS: atom_id res chain seq x y z
N MET A 1 -6.84 12.70 20.45
CA MET A 1 -5.63 12.58 19.61
C MET A 1 -5.51 11.11 19.24
N THR A 2 -5.61 10.78 17.95
CA THR A 2 -5.83 9.41 17.42
C THR A 2 -4.58 8.84 16.74
N ASP A 3 -3.41 9.42 17.00
CA ASP A 3 -2.18 8.99 16.34
C ASP A 3 -1.88 7.53 16.68
N PRO A 4 -1.50 6.71 15.68
CA PRO A 4 -1.12 5.34 15.94
C PRO A 4 0.12 5.32 16.82
N ARG A 5 0.27 4.23 17.58
CA ARG A 5 1.51 3.99 18.31
C ARG A 5 2.68 4.02 17.33
N SER A 6 3.72 4.78 17.66
CA SER A 6 4.89 5.00 16.81
C SER A 6 5.67 3.72 16.50
N ASP A 7 5.51 2.68 17.34
CA ASP A 7 6.08 1.35 17.15
C ASP A 7 5.33 0.49 16.11
N GLY A 8 4.23 0.99 15.54
CA GLY A 8 3.42 0.30 14.55
C GLY A 8 2.70 -0.95 15.06
N LEU A 9 2.68 -1.20 16.38
CA LEU A 9 2.14 -2.45 16.93
C LEU A 9 0.69 -2.70 16.53
N GLY A 10 -0.18 -1.70 16.70
CA GLY A 10 -1.60 -1.83 16.35
C GLY A 10 -1.81 -2.16 14.87
N VAL A 11 -1.04 -1.51 13.98
CA VAL A 11 -1.10 -1.78 12.54
C VAL A 11 -0.59 -3.19 12.24
N SER A 12 0.54 -3.60 12.83
CA SER A 12 1.12 -4.94 12.59
C SER A 12 0.21 -6.08 13.09
N SER A 13 -0.44 -5.90 14.24
CA SER A 13 -1.40 -6.86 14.79
C SER A 13 -2.66 -6.97 13.92
N CYS A 14 -3.14 -5.83 13.38
CA CYS A 14 -4.27 -5.81 12.45
C CYS A 14 -3.96 -6.56 11.15
N ILE A 15 -2.77 -6.35 10.58
CA ILE A 15 -2.33 -7.07 9.38
C ILE A 15 -2.23 -8.58 9.66
N GLN A 16 -1.59 -8.98 10.76
CA GLN A 16 -1.47 -10.41 11.14
C GLN A 16 -2.84 -11.07 11.32
N SER A 17 -3.75 -10.42 12.05
CA SER A 17 -5.10 -10.95 12.29
C SER A 17 -5.88 -11.09 10.97
N SER A 18 -5.74 -10.13 10.06
CA SER A 18 -6.38 -10.19 8.73
C SER A 18 -5.83 -11.34 7.86
N LEU A 19 -4.52 -11.60 7.93
CA LEU A 19 -3.90 -12.71 7.21
C LEU A 19 -4.35 -14.07 7.76
N GLU A 20 -4.41 -14.19 9.10
CA GLU A 20 -4.91 -15.39 9.78
C GLU A 20 -6.37 -15.67 9.44
N ASP A 21 -7.24 -14.65 9.49
CA ASP A 21 -8.67 -14.76 9.14
C ASP A 21 -8.86 -15.17 7.66
N ALA A 22 -8.04 -14.61 6.77
CA ALA A 22 -8.06 -14.96 5.35
C ALA A 22 -7.43 -16.33 5.02
N GLY A 23 -6.69 -16.94 5.95
CA GLY A 23 -5.91 -18.15 5.70
C GLY A 23 -4.78 -17.95 4.68
N VAL A 24 -4.25 -16.73 4.57
CA VAL A 24 -3.22 -16.34 3.59
C VAL A 24 -1.88 -16.17 4.30
N SER A 25 -0.83 -16.82 3.79
CA SER A 25 0.53 -16.61 4.33
C SER A 25 1.11 -15.26 3.91
N PRO A 26 1.93 -14.60 4.74
CA PRO A 26 2.57 -13.32 4.39
C PRO A 26 3.34 -13.37 3.06
N GLU A 27 3.92 -14.52 2.71
CA GLU A 27 4.67 -14.76 1.46
C GLU A 27 3.77 -14.81 0.22
N GLU A 28 2.45 -14.89 0.40
CA GLU A 28 1.47 -14.86 -0.68
C GLU A 28 1.10 -13.44 -1.11
N VAL A 29 1.32 -12.45 -0.24
CA VAL A 29 1.02 -11.04 -0.52
C VAL A 29 2.08 -10.45 -1.45
N ASN A 30 1.62 -9.87 -2.56
CA ASN A 30 2.48 -9.22 -3.56
C ASN A 30 2.14 -7.74 -3.79
N TYR A 31 1.09 -7.23 -3.14
CA TYR A 31 0.59 -5.87 -3.31
C TYR A 31 -0.06 -5.35 -2.02
N ILE A 32 0.21 -4.08 -1.69
CA ILE A 32 -0.38 -3.35 -0.57
C ILE A 32 -0.86 -1.97 -1.07
N ASN A 33 -2.14 -1.66 -0.86
CA ASN A 33 -2.64 -0.28 -0.97
C ASN A 33 -2.59 0.37 0.41
N ALA A 34 -1.62 1.27 0.61
CA ALA A 34 -1.29 1.86 1.90
C ALA A 34 -2.29 2.93 2.33
N HIS A 35 -2.48 3.08 3.63
CA HIS A 35 -3.30 4.12 4.21
C HIS A 35 -2.67 5.51 4.02
N ALA A 36 -1.35 5.67 4.14
CA ALA A 36 -0.57 6.84 3.71
C ALA A 36 -1.29 8.20 3.89
N THR A 37 -1.42 8.64 5.14
CA THR A 37 -2.14 9.87 5.48
C THR A 37 -1.31 11.13 5.30
N SER A 38 -0.05 10.98 4.88
CA SER A 38 0.94 12.05 4.83
C SER A 38 1.25 12.62 6.22
N THR A 39 1.08 11.80 7.26
CA THR A 39 1.48 12.13 8.62
C THR A 39 2.78 11.43 8.95
N LEU A 40 3.77 12.17 9.45
CA LEU A 40 5.10 11.60 9.70
C LEU A 40 5.04 10.37 10.62
N VAL A 41 4.28 10.46 11.71
CA VAL A 41 4.14 9.36 12.68
C VAL A 41 3.34 8.20 12.09
N GLY A 42 2.24 8.49 11.39
CA GLY A 42 1.37 7.46 10.82
C GLY A 42 2.06 6.67 9.71
N ASP A 43 2.70 7.36 8.77
CA ASP A 43 3.36 6.73 7.63
C ASP A 43 4.59 5.92 8.08
N LEU A 44 5.36 6.40 9.08
CA LEU A 44 6.44 5.61 9.69
C LEU A 44 5.91 4.38 10.43
N ALA A 45 4.83 4.51 11.19
CA ALA A 45 4.20 3.39 11.88
C ALA A 45 3.69 2.33 10.89
N GLU A 46 3.10 2.75 9.77
CA GLU A 46 2.64 1.88 8.69
C GLU A 46 3.80 1.11 8.05
N VAL A 47 4.87 1.80 7.64
CA VAL A 47 6.07 1.16 7.05
C VAL A 47 6.72 0.19 8.03
N ASN A 48 6.85 0.57 9.31
CA ASN A 48 7.42 -0.31 10.34
C ASN A 48 6.56 -1.56 10.55
N ALA A 49 5.23 -1.42 10.54
CA ALA A 49 4.31 -2.53 10.66
C ALA A 49 4.43 -3.50 9.47
N VAL A 50 4.50 -2.98 8.24
CA VAL A 50 4.72 -3.78 7.03
C VAL A 50 6.04 -4.57 7.15
N LYS A 51 7.15 -3.89 7.48
CA LYS A 51 8.45 -4.55 7.67
C LYS A 51 8.45 -5.61 8.77
N LYS A 52 7.62 -5.44 9.79
CA LYS A 52 7.50 -6.37 10.91
C LYS A 52 6.73 -7.64 10.51
N VAL A 53 5.70 -7.53 9.68
CA VAL A 53 4.87 -8.67 9.25
C VAL A 53 5.50 -9.39 8.07
N PHE A 54 5.95 -8.65 7.06
CA PHE A 54 6.50 -9.20 5.84
C PHE A 54 8.03 -9.28 5.94
N LYS A 55 8.55 -10.44 6.37
CA LYS A 55 10.00 -10.67 6.59
C LYS A 55 10.86 -10.37 5.37
N SER A 56 10.32 -10.54 4.17
CA SER A 56 10.90 -10.09 2.92
C SER A 56 9.87 -9.21 2.22
N THR A 57 10.20 -7.94 2.00
CA THR A 57 9.38 -7.02 1.21
C THR A 57 9.80 -7.03 -0.27
N ALA A 58 10.82 -7.83 -0.63
CA ALA A 58 11.29 -7.94 -2.00
C ALA A 58 10.18 -8.52 -2.88
N GLY A 59 9.69 -7.73 -3.83
CA GLY A 59 8.61 -8.13 -4.75
C GLY A 59 7.20 -7.72 -4.30
N ILE A 60 7.02 -7.17 -3.09
CA ILE A 60 5.76 -6.53 -2.69
C ILE A 60 5.70 -5.14 -3.30
N LYS A 61 4.68 -4.88 -4.12
CA LYS A 61 4.39 -3.53 -4.62
C LYS A 61 3.53 -2.78 -3.61
N MET A 62 3.76 -1.47 -3.46
CA MET A 62 2.97 -0.64 -2.56
C MET A 62 2.66 0.72 -3.20
N ASN A 63 1.42 1.15 -3.13
CA ASN A 63 0.99 2.48 -3.56
C ASN A 63 0.03 3.11 -2.54
N ALA A 64 -0.41 4.35 -2.79
CA ALA A 64 -1.38 5.04 -1.94
C ALA A 64 -2.44 5.77 -2.78
N THR A 65 -3.68 5.27 -2.80
CA THR A 65 -4.78 5.91 -3.58
C THR A 65 -5.07 7.34 -3.12
N LYS A 66 -4.89 7.65 -1.83
CA LYS A 66 -5.11 9.00 -1.29
C LYS A 66 -4.25 10.08 -1.95
N SER A 67 -3.08 9.72 -2.51
CA SER A 67 -2.27 10.71 -3.20
C SER A 67 -3.00 11.31 -4.40
N MET A 68 -3.86 10.51 -5.07
CA MET A 68 -4.55 10.91 -6.30
C MET A 68 -5.88 11.63 -6.04
N ILE A 69 -6.60 11.25 -4.99
CA ILE A 69 -7.99 11.69 -4.75
C ILE A 69 -8.20 12.43 -3.42
N GLY A 70 -7.15 12.56 -2.61
CA GLY A 70 -7.21 13.14 -1.27
C GLY A 70 -7.78 12.18 -0.22
N HIS A 71 -7.91 12.69 1.01
CA HIS A 71 -8.42 11.91 2.14
C HIS A 71 -9.94 12.04 2.27
N CYS A 72 -10.69 11.08 1.70
CA CYS A 72 -12.15 11.11 1.66
C CYS A 72 -12.85 10.74 2.99
N LEU A 73 -12.17 10.93 4.14
CA LEU A 73 -12.68 10.68 5.50
C LEU A 73 -13.42 9.33 5.61
N GLY A 74 -14.72 9.34 5.94
CA GLY A 74 -15.52 8.13 6.13
C GLY A 74 -15.67 7.25 4.89
N ALA A 75 -15.42 7.77 3.68
CA ALA A 75 -15.51 7.01 2.43
C ALA A 75 -14.20 6.27 2.07
N VAL A 76 -13.12 6.50 2.80
CA VAL A 76 -11.77 6.01 2.49
C VAL A 76 -11.73 4.50 2.33
N GLY A 77 -12.29 3.75 3.28
CA GLY A 77 -12.23 2.28 3.24
C GLY A 77 -12.87 1.69 1.97
N GLY A 78 -14.00 2.25 1.53
CA GLY A 78 -14.67 1.80 0.30
C GLY A 78 -13.88 2.14 -0.97
N LEU A 79 -13.34 3.36 -1.06
CA LEU A 79 -12.58 3.80 -2.24
C LEU A 79 -11.26 3.03 -2.39
N GLU A 80 -10.55 2.77 -1.28
CA GLU A 80 -9.32 1.99 -1.30
C GLU A 80 -9.59 0.51 -1.61
N ALA A 81 -10.68 -0.06 -1.11
CA ALA A 81 -11.11 -1.41 -1.47
C ALA A 81 -11.43 -1.52 -2.96
N ILE A 82 -12.16 -0.55 -3.53
CA ILE A 82 -12.43 -0.50 -4.98
C ILE A 82 -11.13 -0.44 -5.78
N ALA A 83 -10.20 0.45 -5.41
CA ALA A 83 -8.91 0.57 -6.08
C ALA A 83 -8.11 -0.74 -6.01
N THR A 84 -8.09 -1.42 -4.86
CA THR A 84 -7.44 -2.72 -4.68
C THR A 84 -8.08 -3.82 -5.53
N VAL A 85 -9.41 -3.89 -5.59
CA VAL A 85 -10.11 -4.86 -6.45
C VAL A 85 -9.83 -4.58 -7.92
N LYS A 86 -9.84 -3.31 -8.34
CA LYS A 86 -9.48 -2.94 -9.72
C LYS A 86 -8.06 -3.36 -10.06
N ALA A 87 -7.11 -3.13 -9.15
CA ALA A 87 -5.73 -3.57 -9.30
C ALA A 87 -5.60 -5.09 -9.49
N ILE A 88 -6.35 -5.88 -8.71
CA ILE A 88 -6.39 -7.34 -8.87
C ILE A 88 -6.96 -7.71 -10.24
N GLN A 89 -8.06 -7.09 -10.67
CA GLN A 89 -8.71 -7.41 -11.95
C GLN A 89 -7.84 -7.07 -13.17
N THR A 90 -7.16 -5.93 -13.15
CA THR A 90 -6.41 -5.42 -14.30
C THR A 90 -4.94 -5.83 -14.27
N GLY A 91 -4.42 -6.21 -13.09
CA GLY A 91 -2.98 -6.41 -12.88
C GLY A 91 -2.20 -5.09 -12.87
N CYS A 92 -2.89 -3.96 -12.76
CA CYS A 92 -2.36 -2.61 -12.93
C CYS A 92 -2.57 -1.75 -11.67
N LEU A 93 -1.54 -1.04 -11.23
CA LEU A 93 -1.50 -0.18 -10.05
C LEU A 93 -1.29 1.26 -10.45
N HIS A 94 -2.17 2.14 -9.98
CA HIS A 94 -1.99 3.57 -10.18
C HIS A 94 -0.74 4.06 -9.44
N PRO A 95 -0.14 5.20 -9.87
CA PRO A 95 1.05 5.73 -9.23
C PRO A 95 0.70 6.35 -7.87
N THR A 96 1.72 6.51 -7.02
CA THR A 96 1.64 7.37 -5.84
C THR A 96 2.25 8.72 -6.20
N ILE A 97 1.45 9.77 -6.21
CA ILE A 97 1.90 11.12 -6.61
C ILE A 97 2.37 11.94 -5.40
N ASN A 98 3.00 13.08 -5.66
CA ASN A 98 3.52 14.01 -4.64
C ASN A 98 4.67 13.44 -3.78
N GLN A 99 5.37 12.43 -4.29
CA GLN A 99 6.57 11.82 -3.69
C GLN A 99 7.83 12.31 -4.42
N PHE A 100 8.37 13.47 -4.00
CA PHE A 100 9.56 14.06 -4.63
C PHE A 100 10.88 13.63 -3.99
N VAL A 101 10.80 13.06 -2.78
CA VAL A 101 11.94 12.55 -2.02
C VAL A 101 11.58 11.15 -1.55
N CYS A 102 12.25 10.13 -2.07
CA CYS A 102 12.03 8.76 -1.62
C CYS A 102 12.63 8.58 -0.22
N GLY A 103 11.79 8.38 0.80
CA GLY A 103 12.26 7.94 2.11
C GLY A 103 12.88 6.55 2.00
N SER A 104 13.90 6.24 2.81
CA SER A 104 14.63 4.95 2.84
C SER A 104 13.79 3.74 3.34
N GLY A 105 12.47 3.83 3.24
CA GLY A 105 11.50 2.91 3.82
C GLY A 105 11.24 1.69 2.95
N LEU A 106 10.75 1.89 1.72
CA LEU A 106 10.31 0.85 0.79
C LEU A 106 10.48 1.42 -0.63
N ASP A 107 11.22 0.73 -1.49
CA ASP A 107 11.60 1.26 -2.79
C ASP A 107 10.40 1.21 -3.75
N ALA A 108 9.75 2.36 -3.97
CA ALA A 108 8.69 2.51 -4.97
C ALA A 108 9.25 2.61 -6.41
N SER A 109 10.58 2.58 -6.57
CA SER A 109 11.30 2.98 -7.78
C SER A 109 11.47 1.87 -8.82
N ASP A 110 11.22 0.60 -8.48
CA ASP A 110 11.39 -0.49 -9.44
C ASP A 110 10.09 -0.73 -10.21
N SER A 111 9.83 0.16 -11.18
CA SER A 111 8.70 0.01 -12.08
C SER A 111 9.07 0.29 -13.51
N THR A 112 8.93 -0.75 -14.34
CA THR A 112 8.47 -0.58 -15.72
C THR A 112 7.17 0.23 -15.65
N ILE A 113 7.26 1.53 -15.90
CA ILE A 113 6.11 2.40 -16.05
C ILE A 113 5.52 2.06 -17.42
N GLU A 114 4.36 1.41 -17.43
CA GLU A 114 3.59 1.17 -18.66
C GLU A 114 2.41 2.14 -18.68
N HIS A 115 2.03 2.58 -19.86
CA HIS A 115 0.89 3.47 -20.04
C HIS A 115 -0.40 2.63 -20.15
N ASP A 116 -1.46 3.01 -19.44
CA ASP A 116 -2.80 2.48 -19.69
C ASP A 116 -3.35 2.91 -21.06
N GLU A 117 -4.54 2.45 -21.43
CA GLU A 117 -5.19 2.80 -22.72
C GLU A 117 -5.38 4.33 -22.90
N ASP A 118 -5.35 5.10 -21.81
CA ASP A 118 -5.47 6.56 -21.78
C ASP A 118 -4.11 7.28 -21.68
N GLY A 119 -2.99 6.54 -21.71
CA GLY A 119 -1.64 7.12 -21.64
C GLY A 119 -1.11 7.36 -20.23
N LYS A 120 -1.78 6.89 -19.17
CA LYS A 120 -1.38 7.15 -17.77
C LYS A 120 -0.39 6.12 -17.25
N ASP A 121 0.62 6.61 -16.55
CA ASP A 121 1.64 5.81 -15.89
C ASP A 121 1.02 4.81 -14.91
N MET A 122 1.35 3.53 -15.07
CA MET A 122 0.78 2.43 -14.30
C MET A 122 1.87 1.39 -13.99
N GLN A 123 1.84 0.85 -12.77
CA GLN A 123 2.72 -0.22 -12.31
C GLN A 123 2.05 -1.59 -12.49
N ARG A 124 2.77 -2.63 -12.92
CA ARG A 124 2.19 -3.97 -13.07
C ARG A 124 2.44 -4.87 -11.85
N VAL A 125 1.41 -5.57 -11.38
CA VAL A 125 1.54 -6.65 -10.39
C VAL A 125 1.46 -7.97 -11.12
N LYS A 126 2.40 -8.88 -10.82
CA LYS A 126 2.33 -10.26 -11.31
C LYS A 126 1.11 -10.93 -10.67
N GLN A 127 0.06 -11.14 -11.46
CA GLN A 127 -1.03 -12.03 -11.09
C GLN A 127 -0.48 -13.46 -10.96
N ARG A 128 -0.91 -14.16 -9.92
CA ARG A 128 -0.57 -15.58 -9.70
C ARG A 128 -1.48 -16.47 -10.53
#